data_AF-A0A349JGY6-F1
#
_entry.id   AF-A0A349JGY6-F1
#
_cell.length_a   1.000
_cell.length_b   1.000
_cell.length_c   1.000
_cell.angle_alpha   90.00
_cell.angle_beta   90.00
_cell.angle_gamma   90.00
#
_symmetry.space_group_name_H-M   'P 1'
#
loop_
_entity.id
_entity.type
_entity.pdbx_description
1 polymer ?
#
loop_
_entity_poly.entity_id
_entity_poly.type
_entity_poly.pdbx_seq_one_letter_code
_entity_poly.pdbx_strand_id
1 'polypeptide(L)'
;MVEILIWSLMVGSLGLEAALAGVFVSHEELVTGQKSEEEEEVLTRYESQEENVSARDKAPLNGNPKPDSNDSNLMVWEYKIVRASRDLFRNPAVFHRLCREEAEVGWILLEKLDDRRVRFQRAIALRETQRSNLPPFDPYRTHYGPMSNAMTWAGAIVFLSAI
;
A
#
# COMPACT_ATOMS: atom_id res chain seq x y z
N MET A 1 -58.04 -7.49 17.46
CA MET A 1 -57.28 -6.37 16.88
C MET A 1 -55.80 -6.38 17.26
N VAL A 2 -55.43 -6.75 18.50
CA VAL A 2 -54.02 -6.83 18.95
C VAL A 2 -53.19 -7.88 18.19
N GLU A 3 -53.81 -8.97 17.77
CA GLU A 3 -53.13 -10.06 17.06
C GLU A 3 -52.59 -9.64 15.68
N ILE A 4 -53.34 -8.82 14.93
CA ILE A 4 -52.93 -8.29 13.62
C ILE A 4 -51.73 -7.33 13.77
N LEU A 5 -51.69 -6.56 14.88
CA LEU A 5 -50.55 -5.71 15.21
C LEU A 5 -49.29 -6.54 15.49
N ILE A 6 -49.40 -7.63 16.24
CA ILE A 6 -48.28 -8.54 16.56
C ILE A 6 -47.74 -9.22 15.30
N TRP A 7 -48.61 -9.70 14.41
CA TRP A 7 -48.17 -10.31 13.14
C TRP A 7 -47.52 -9.29 12.19
N SER A 8 -48.02 -8.04 12.14
CA SER A 8 -47.37 -6.98 11.35
C SER A 8 -46.00 -6.56 11.89
N LEU A 9 -45.87 -6.54 13.23
CA LEU A 9 -44.62 -6.23 13.92
C LEU A 9 -43.55 -7.30 13.64
N MET A 10 -43.94 -8.58 13.60
CA MET A 10 -43.05 -9.71 13.32
C MET A 10 -42.59 -9.76 11.85
N VAL A 11 -43.45 -9.40 10.90
CA VAL A 11 -43.07 -9.27 9.48
C VAL A 11 -42.12 -8.09 9.27
N GLY A 12 -42.34 -6.98 9.99
CA GLY A 12 -41.44 -5.83 10.00
C GLY A 12 -40.08 -6.13 10.64
N SER A 13 -40.05 -6.87 11.76
CA SER A 13 -38.80 -7.21 12.44
C SER A 13 -37.96 -8.21 11.67
N LEU A 14 -38.57 -9.25 11.05
CA LEU A 14 -37.82 -10.17 10.19
C LEU A 14 -37.21 -9.48 8.97
N GLY A 15 -37.93 -8.52 8.38
CA GLY A 15 -37.41 -7.74 7.26
C GLY A 15 -36.24 -6.83 7.65
N LEU A 16 -36.32 -6.21 8.83
CA LEU A 16 -35.25 -5.35 9.36
C LEU A 16 -34.01 -6.17 9.74
N GLU A 17 -34.19 -7.31 10.41
CA GLU A 17 -33.11 -8.24 10.73
C GLU A 17 -32.44 -8.79 9.46
N ALA A 18 -33.22 -9.15 8.43
CA ALA A 18 -32.68 -9.60 7.15
C ALA A 18 -31.92 -8.49 6.41
N ALA A 19 -32.39 -7.23 6.48
CA ALA A 19 -31.68 -6.09 5.91
C ALA A 19 -30.36 -5.81 6.65
N LEU A 20 -30.37 -5.86 8.00
CA LEU A 20 -29.15 -5.71 8.80
C LEU A 20 -28.16 -6.83 8.53
N ALA A 21 -28.62 -8.09 8.48
CA ALA A 21 -27.79 -9.24 8.14
C ALA A 21 -27.21 -9.11 6.73
N GLY A 22 -28.00 -8.66 5.75
CA GLY A 22 -27.54 -8.42 4.38
C GLY A 22 -26.46 -7.32 4.30
N VAL A 23 -26.62 -6.23 5.05
CA VAL A 23 -25.60 -5.17 5.13
C VAL A 23 -24.32 -5.70 5.78
N PHE A 24 -24.42 -6.48 6.87
CA PHE A 24 -23.26 -7.08 7.52
C PHE A 24 -22.51 -8.05 6.61
N VAL A 25 -23.21 -8.95 5.92
CA VAL A 25 -22.61 -9.88 4.96
C VAL A 25 -21.92 -9.13 3.82
N SER A 26 -22.53 -8.09 3.27
CA SER A 26 -21.90 -7.26 2.23
C SER A 26 -20.66 -6.50 2.71
N HIS A 27 -20.64 -6.11 3.99
CA HIS A 27 -19.49 -5.45 4.60
C HIS A 27 -18.34 -6.44 4.81
N GLU A 28 -18.64 -7.68 5.21
CA GLU A 28 -17.63 -8.74 5.28
C GLU A 28 -17.06 -9.08 3.90
N GLU A 29 -17.87 -9.11 2.84
CA GLU A 29 -17.41 -9.31 1.46
C GLU A 29 -16.47 -8.20 0.98
N LEU A 30 -16.74 -6.94 1.30
CA LEU A 30 -15.84 -5.82 0.95
C LEU A 30 -14.51 -5.89 1.72
N VAL A 31 -14.56 -6.21 3.01
CA VAL A 31 -13.36 -6.35 3.85
C VAL A 31 -12.55 -7.59 3.47
N THR A 32 -13.20 -8.70 3.11
CA THR A 32 -12.54 -9.93 2.66
C THR A 32 -12.00 -9.79 1.23
N GLY A 33 -12.66 -9.04 0.35
CA GLY A 33 -12.11 -8.65 -0.96
C GLY A 33 -10.81 -7.84 -0.82
N GLN A 34 -10.79 -6.89 0.11
CA GLN A 34 -9.59 -6.12 0.41
C GLN A 34 -8.47 -6.99 1.01
N LYS A 35 -8.81 -7.95 1.88
CA LYS A 35 -7.84 -8.88 2.48
C LYS A 35 -7.31 -9.93 1.49
N SER A 36 -8.14 -10.39 0.55
CA SER A 36 -7.72 -11.34 -0.48
C SER A 36 -6.79 -10.70 -1.53
N GLU A 37 -7.01 -9.42 -1.89
CA GLU A 37 -6.02 -8.62 -2.65
C GLU A 37 -4.68 -8.52 -1.88
N GLU A 38 -4.70 -8.45 -0.54
CA GLU A 38 -3.48 -8.43 0.28
C GLU A 38 -2.79 -9.82 0.38
N GLU A 39 -3.54 -10.92 0.34
CA GLU A 39 -3.01 -12.29 0.43
C GLU A 39 -2.39 -12.80 -0.89
N GLU A 40 -2.88 -12.36 -2.07
CA GLU A 40 -2.23 -12.64 -3.36
C GLU A 40 -0.87 -11.93 -3.53
N GLU A 41 -0.54 -10.98 -2.66
CA GLU A 41 0.72 -10.22 -2.65
C GLU A 41 1.78 -10.78 -1.70
N VAL A 42 1.52 -11.90 -1.01
CA VAL A 42 2.55 -12.62 -0.26
C VAL A 42 3.53 -13.21 -1.27
N LEU A 43 4.50 -12.37 -1.63
CA LEU A 43 5.60 -12.70 -2.52
C LEU A 43 6.24 -13.99 -2.00
N THR A 44 6.22 -15.06 -2.80
CA THR A 44 7.11 -16.20 -2.59
C THR A 44 8.50 -15.61 -2.44
N ARG A 45 9.09 -15.77 -1.25
CA ARG A 45 10.42 -15.27 -0.96
C ARG A 45 11.37 -16.00 -1.90
N TYR A 46 11.69 -15.38 -3.03
CA TYR A 46 12.82 -15.80 -3.83
C TYR A 46 14.05 -15.40 -3.05
N GLU A 47 14.92 -16.37 -2.75
CA GLU A 47 16.28 -16.07 -2.34
C GLU A 47 16.92 -15.25 -3.46
N SER A 48 17.10 -13.95 -3.22
CA SER A 48 17.90 -13.11 -4.10
C SER A 48 19.31 -13.69 -4.12
N GLN A 49 19.89 -13.77 -5.32
CA GLN A 49 21.21 -14.33 -5.63
C GLN A 49 22.39 -13.53 -5.01
N GLU A 50 22.16 -12.85 -3.89
CA GLU A 50 23.17 -12.11 -3.13
C GLU A 50 23.86 -13.03 -2.12
N GLU A 51 23.17 -14.07 -1.62
CA GLU A 51 23.74 -15.04 -0.68
C GLU A 51 24.71 -16.05 -1.34
N ASN A 52 24.64 -16.22 -2.66
CA ASN A 52 25.59 -17.07 -3.40
C ASN A 52 26.96 -16.40 -3.64
N VAL A 53 27.09 -15.09 -3.39
CA VAL A 53 28.37 -14.39 -3.52
C VAL A 53 29.22 -14.56 -2.26
N SER A 54 28.63 -14.60 -1.06
CA SER A 54 29.36 -14.82 0.19
C SER A 54 29.86 -16.27 0.36
N ALA A 55 29.23 -17.23 -0.32
CA ALA A 55 29.65 -18.64 -0.31
C ALA A 55 30.78 -18.97 -1.31
N ARG A 56 31.09 -18.08 -2.26
CA ARG A 56 32.14 -18.29 -3.29
C ARG A 56 33.55 -17.97 -2.78
N ASP A 57 33.67 -17.23 -1.67
CA ASP A 57 34.96 -16.76 -1.11
C ASP A 57 35.72 -17.82 -0.26
N LYS A 58 35.29 -19.08 -0.29
CA LYS A 58 36.01 -20.20 0.34
C LYS A 58 36.69 -21.10 -0.71
N ALA A 59 37.28 -20.52 -1.75
CA ALA A 59 38.22 -21.20 -2.63
C ALA A 59 39.61 -20.58 -2.45
N PRO A 60 40.65 -21.32 -2.03
CA PRO A 60 41.99 -20.77 -1.95
C PRO A 60 42.57 -20.72 -3.36
N LEU A 61 42.40 -19.61 -4.06
CA LEU A 61 43.10 -19.37 -5.32
C LEU A 61 44.30 -18.45 -5.06
N ASN A 62 45.47 -19.09 -5.12
CA ASN A 62 46.78 -18.48 -5.18
C ASN A 62 46.86 -17.55 -6.41
N GLY A 63 47.14 -16.27 -6.17
CA GLY A 63 47.37 -15.27 -7.21
C GLY A 63 46.96 -13.89 -6.72
N ASN A 64 47.93 -12.99 -6.52
CA ASN A 64 47.76 -11.65 -5.98
C ASN A 64 47.05 -10.72 -7.00
N PRO A 65 45.80 -10.28 -6.76
CA PRO A 65 45.23 -9.16 -7.49
C PRO A 65 45.42 -7.89 -6.64
N LYS A 66 46.08 -6.92 -7.23
CA LYS A 66 46.17 -5.55 -6.73
C LYS A 66 44.74 -5.04 -6.48
N PRO A 67 44.38 -4.54 -5.28
CA PRO A 67 43.04 -4.02 -5.05
C PRO A 67 42.94 -2.65 -5.71
N ASP A 68 42.40 -2.61 -6.92
CA ASP A 68 41.93 -1.37 -7.53
C ASP A 68 40.69 -0.93 -6.73
N SER A 69 40.91 -0.02 -5.78
CA SER A 69 39.96 0.43 -4.76
C SER A 69 38.80 1.28 -5.30
N ASN A 70 38.41 1.11 -6.57
CA ASN A 70 37.42 1.95 -7.25
C ASN A 70 36.23 1.19 -7.85
N ASP A 71 36.22 -0.14 -7.81
CA ASP A 71 35.09 -0.91 -8.29
C ASP A 71 34.14 -1.22 -7.13
N SER A 72 32.86 -0.90 -7.32
CA SER A 72 31.75 -1.44 -6.52
C SER A 72 31.73 -1.06 -5.04
N ASN A 73 31.75 0.25 -4.75
CA ASN A 73 30.85 0.74 -3.71
C ASN A 73 29.43 0.39 -4.20
N LEU A 74 28.98 -0.81 -3.83
CA LEU A 74 27.67 -1.38 -4.11
C LEU A 74 26.66 -0.23 -3.94
N MET A 75 26.12 0.29 -5.05
CA MET A 75 25.02 1.24 -4.97
C MET A 75 23.85 0.45 -4.40
N VAL A 76 23.78 0.40 -3.08
CA VAL A 76 22.68 -0.25 -2.39
C VAL A 76 21.46 0.60 -2.70
N TRP A 77 20.53 0.00 -3.45
CA TRP A 77 19.27 0.61 -3.81
C TRP A 77 18.24 0.27 -2.74
N GLU A 78 17.50 1.27 -2.30
CA GLU A 78 16.28 1.06 -1.52
C GLU A 78 15.07 1.18 -2.43
N TYR A 79 14.03 0.42 -2.11
CA TYR A 79 12.80 0.34 -2.88
C TYR A 79 11.61 0.65 -2.00
N LYS A 80 10.56 1.23 -2.58
CA LYS A 80 9.27 1.37 -1.93
C LYS A 80 8.13 1.17 -2.90
N ILE A 81 6.98 0.77 -2.38
CA ILE A 81 5.73 0.69 -3.11
C ILE A 81 4.76 1.67 -2.47
N VAL A 82 4.28 2.63 -3.27
CA VAL A 82 3.25 3.58 -2.87
C VAL A 82 1.90 3.04 -3.32
N ARG A 83 0.98 2.90 -2.38
CA ARG A 83 -0.35 2.34 -2.53
C ARG A 83 -1.42 3.42 -2.45
N ALA A 84 -2.49 3.30 -3.20
CA ALA A 84 -3.69 4.13 -3.12
C ALA A 84 -4.90 3.24 -2.81
N SER A 85 -5.85 3.77 -2.04
CA SER A 85 -7.09 3.07 -1.66
C SER A 85 -8.07 2.88 -2.83
N ARG A 86 -7.90 3.63 -3.91
CA ARG A 86 -8.69 3.60 -5.14
C ARG A 86 -7.75 3.70 -6.34
N ASP A 87 -8.29 3.54 -7.55
CA ASP A 87 -7.59 3.64 -8.84
C ASP A 87 -7.11 5.08 -9.16
N LEU A 88 -6.42 5.71 -8.21
CA LEU A 88 -6.04 7.13 -8.25
C LEU A 88 -4.97 7.38 -9.31
N PHE A 89 -4.12 6.39 -9.58
CA PHE A 89 -3.05 6.47 -10.58
C PHE A 89 -3.55 6.22 -12.01
N ARG A 90 -4.83 5.90 -12.18
CA ARG A 90 -5.49 5.95 -13.51
C ARG A 90 -5.53 7.38 -14.06
N ASN A 91 -5.63 8.38 -13.18
CA ASN A 91 -5.58 9.78 -13.59
C ASN A 91 -4.12 10.21 -13.77
N PRO A 92 -3.68 10.53 -15.00
CA PRO A 92 -2.29 10.90 -15.27
C PRO A 92 -1.86 12.16 -14.50
N ALA A 93 -2.76 13.12 -14.28
CA ALA A 93 -2.42 14.35 -13.55
C ALA A 93 -2.02 14.06 -12.10
N VAL A 94 -2.70 13.12 -11.44
CA VAL A 94 -2.40 12.69 -10.08
C VAL A 94 -1.10 11.88 -10.06
N PHE A 95 -0.94 10.97 -11.02
CA PHE A 95 0.28 10.17 -11.14
C PHE A 95 1.53 11.02 -11.35
N HIS A 96 1.47 12.03 -12.23
CA HIS A 96 2.57 12.98 -12.43
C HIS A 96 2.84 13.84 -11.20
N ARG A 97 1.80 14.19 -10.43
CA ARG A 97 1.98 14.88 -9.15
C ARG A 97 2.74 14.00 -8.16
N LEU A 98 2.35 12.74 -7.98
CA LEU A 98 3.08 11.79 -7.15
C LEU A 98 4.54 11.68 -7.59
N CYS A 99 4.81 11.49 -8.89
CA CYS A 99 6.17 11.37 -9.39
C CYS A 99 7.02 12.60 -9.09
N ARG A 100 6.44 13.82 -9.16
CA ARG A 100 7.16 15.05 -8.81
C ARG A 100 7.48 15.12 -7.32
N GLU A 101 6.49 14.87 -6.47
CA GLU A 101 6.69 14.83 -5.01
C GLU A 101 7.75 13.80 -4.64
N GLU A 102 7.72 12.61 -5.23
CA GLU A 102 8.70 11.57 -4.93
C GLU A 102 10.10 11.89 -5.48
N ALA A 103 10.18 12.50 -6.67
CA ALA A 103 11.45 12.96 -7.25
C ALA A 103 12.12 14.07 -6.42
N GLU A 104 11.34 14.93 -5.74
CA GLU A 104 11.89 15.92 -4.79
C GLU A 104 12.70 15.22 -3.69
N VAL A 105 12.27 14.03 -3.27
CA VAL A 105 12.96 13.20 -2.27
C VAL A 105 13.86 12.13 -2.90
N GLY A 106 14.27 12.35 -4.16
CA GLY A 106 15.26 11.53 -4.85
C GLY A 106 14.76 10.13 -5.19
N TRP A 107 13.47 9.86 -5.05
CA TRP A 107 12.87 8.63 -5.50
C TRP A 107 12.67 8.67 -7.01
N ILE A 108 13.17 7.64 -7.68
CA ILE A 108 13.07 7.46 -9.12
C ILE A 108 11.99 6.42 -9.38
N LEU A 109 11.05 6.75 -10.26
CA LEU A 109 10.03 5.80 -10.70
C LEU A 109 10.71 4.60 -11.36
N LEU A 110 10.45 3.40 -10.81
CA LEU A 110 10.93 2.16 -11.40
C LEU A 110 9.87 1.57 -12.33
N GLU A 111 8.65 1.38 -11.80
CA GLU A 111 7.54 0.81 -12.56
C GLU A 111 6.19 1.17 -11.95
N LYS A 112 5.14 1.15 -12.78
CA LYS A 112 3.75 1.24 -12.35
C LYS A 112 3.15 -0.16 -12.39
N LEU A 113 2.89 -0.73 -11.21
CA LEU A 113 2.39 -2.11 -11.08
C LEU A 113 0.93 -2.20 -11.53
N ASP A 114 0.09 -1.27 -11.09
CA ASP A 114 -1.31 -1.14 -11.51
C ASP A 114 -1.81 0.31 -11.30
N ASP A 115 -3.13 0.55 -11.30
CA ASP A 115 -3.73 1.88 -11.06
C ASP A 115 -3.77 2.30 -9.58
N ARG A 116 -3.30 1.44 -8.67
CA ARG A 116 -3.28 1.65 -7.21
C ARG A 116 -1.88 1.54 -6.59
N ARG A 117 -0.90 0.98 -7.28
CA ARG A 117 0.43 0.64 -6.75
C ARG A 117 1.51 1.06 -7.74
N VAL A 118 2.50 1.79 -7.22
CA VAL A 118 3.64 2.29 -7.98
C VAL A 118 4.91 2.00 -7.21
N ARG A 119 5.94 1.48 -7.89
CA ARG A 119 7.23 1.15 -7.29
C ARG A 119 8.28 2.20 -7.63
N PHE A 120 9.01 2.62 -6.61
CA PHE A 120 10.11 3.57 -6.71
C PHE A 120 11.40 2.95 -6.19
N GLN A 121 12.53 3.47 -6.68
CA GLN A 121 13.87 3.13 -6.24
C GLN A 121 14.66 4.39 -5.89
N ARG A 122 15.60 4.29 -4.95
CA ARG A 122 16.51 5.38 -4.59
C ARG A 122 17.87 4.81 -4.18
N ALA A 123 18.95 5.51 -4.50
CA ALA A 123 20.28 5.14 -4.01
C ALA A 123 20.42 5.54 -2.54
N ILE A 124 20.89 4.65 -1.67
CA ILE A 124 21.01 4.92 -0.22
C ILE A 124 21.91 6.14 0.05
N ALA A 125 22.91 6.42 -0.79
CA ALA A 125 23.76 7.60 -0.68
C ALA A 125 22.98 8.94 -0.73
N LEU A 126 21.82 8.97 -1.40
CA LEU A 126 21.00 10.18 -1.49
C LEU A 126 20.18 10.47 -0.21
N ARG A 127 20.10 9.50 0.71
CA ARG A 127 19.34 9.64 1.97
C ARG A 127 19.85 10.80 2.82
N GLU A 128 21.15 10.95 2.94
CA GLU A 128 21.78 11.94 3.83
C GLU A 128 21.78 13.34 3.24
N THR A 129 22.02 13.43 1.93
CA THR A 129 22.08 14.71 1.20
C THR A 129 20.76 15.46 1.26
N GLN A 130 19.63 14.74 1.28
CA GLN A 130 18.30 15.35 1.25
C GLN A 130 17.69 15.65 2.61
N ARG A 131 18.26 15.18 3.73
CA ARG A 131 17.76 15.52 5.08
C ARG A 131 17.76 17.03 5.36
N SER A 132 18.59 17.80 4.66
CA SER A 132 18.68 19.26 4.83
C SER A 132 17.49 20.02 4.25
N ASN A 133 16.81 19.46 3.23
CA ASN A 133 15.69 20.08 2.52
C ASN A 133 14.46 19.15 2.54
N LEU A 134 14.01 18.78 3.74
CA LEU A 134 12.86 17.88 3.89
C LEU A 134 11.55 18.59 3.47
N PRO A 135 10.79 18.04 2.52
CA PRO A 135 9.47 18.55 2.19
C PRO A 135 8.48 18.31 3.35
N PRO A 136 7.27 18.94 3.31
CA PRO A 136 6.28 18.82 4.38
C PRO A 136 5.61 17.44 4.51
N PHE A 137 6.03 16.45 3.73
CA PHE A 137 5.49 15.09 3.74
C PHE A 137 6.59 14.07 4.05
N ASP A 138 6.18 12.89 4.54
CA ASP A 138 7.11 11.81 4.88
C ASP A 138 7.73 11.16 3.61
N PRO A 139 9.08 11.17 3.46
CA PRO A 139 9.82 10.44 2.44
C PRO A 139 9.48 8.96 2.28
N TYR A 140 9.12 8.31 3.38
CA TYR A 140 8.88 6.87 3.46
C TYR A 140 7.39 6.51 3.47
N ARG A 141 6.50 7.47 3.14
CA ARG A 141 5.07 7.19 3.01
C ARG A 141 4.82 6.05 2.02
N THR A 142 4.02 5.08 2.45
CA THR A 142 3.60 3.93 1.65
C THR A 142 2.18 4.08 1.11
N HIS A 143 1.42 5.07 1.58
CA HIS A 143 0.07 5.35 1.13
C HIS A 143 -0.08 6.77 0.55
N TYR A 144 -0.83 6.88 -0.54
CA TYR A 144 -1.12 8.12 -1.24
C TYR A 144 -2.62 8.35 -1.38
N GLY A 145 -3.04 9.58 -1.07
CA GLY A 145 -4.44 9.99 -1.07
C GLY A 145 -5.12 9.79 0.29
N PRO A 146 -6.41 10.15 0.38
CA PRO A 146 -7.17 10.02 1.61
C PRO A 146 -7.33 8.54 1.98
N MET A 147 -6.90 8.18 3.19
CA MET A 147 -7.39 6.96 3.83
C MET A 147 -8.90 7.12 3.96
N SER A 148 -9.66 6.14 3.45
CA SER A 148 -11.11 6.14 3.55
C SER A 148 -11.50 6.09 5.02
N ASN A 149 -11.73 7.25 5.62
CA ASN A 149 -12.19 7.35 7.00
C ASN A 149 -13.65 6.90 7.03
N ALA A 150 -13.88 5.62 7.33
CA ALA A 150 -15.20 5.05 7.61
C ALA A 150 -16.00 5.90 8.64
N MET A 151 -15.28 6.62 9.51
CA MET A 151 -15.82 7.59 10.46
C MET A 151 -16.70 8.68 9.81
N THR A 152 -16.44 9.09 8.57
CA THR A 152 -17.25 10.10 7.87
C THR A 152 -18.64 9.58 7.49
N TRP A 153 -18.75 8.29 7.16
CA TRP A 153 -20.03 7.65 6.85
C TRP A 153 -20.85 7.39 8.12
N ALA A 154 -20.19 7.01 9.23
CA ALA A 154 -20.86 6.83 10.51
C ALA A 154 -21.56 8.12 10.99
N GLY A 155 -20.93 9.29 10.82
CA GLY A 155 -21.54 10.59 11.15
C GLY A 155 -22.75 10.93 10.27
N ALA A 156 -22.71 10.59 8.98
CA ALA A 156 -23.82 10.84 8.05
C ALA A 156 -25.05 9.98 8.38
N ILE A 157 -24.86 8.73 8.80
CA ILE A 157 -25.96 7.82 9.20
C ILE A 157 -26.64 8.36 10.47
N VAL A 158 -25.85 8.81 11.47
CA VAL A 158 -26.40 9.39 12.70
C VAL A 158 -27.22 10.65 12.38
N PHE A 159 -26.74 11.52 11.50
CA PHE A 159 -27.47 12.72 11.09
C PHE A 159 -28.79 12.42 10.36
N LEU A 160 -28.80 11.42 9.48
CA LEU A 160 -30.03 10.98 8.78
C LEU A 160 -31.02 10.29 9.71
N SER A 161 -30.55 9.61 10.76
CA SER A 161 -31.42 8.99 11.77
C SER A 161 -31.99 9.97 12.80
N ALA A 162 -31.44 11.20 12.87
CA ALA A 162 -31.85 12.25 13.79
C ALA A 162 -32.81 13.28 13.18
N ILE A 163 -33.18 13.11 11.90
CA ILE A 163 -34.20 13.88 11.16
C ILE A 163 -35.44 13.02 11.03
#